data_AF-A0A329NTW3-F1
#
_entry.id   AF-A0A329NTW3-F1
#
_cell.length_a   1.000
_cell.length_b   1.000
_cell.length_c   1.000
_cell.angle_alpha   90.00
_cell.angle_beta   90.00
_cell.angle_gamma   90.00
#
_symmetry.space_group_name_H-M   'P 1'
#
loop_
_entity.id
_entity.type
_entity.pdbx_description
1 polymer ?
#
loop_
_entity_poly.entity_id
_entity_poly.type
_entity_poly.pdbx_seq_one_letter_code
_entity_poly.pdbx_strand_id
1 'polypeptide(L)'
;AALAVLKSDGLVEDMAGRLSGLLDWPHPIGINFVNCGGGTEAYFNERVSGIFICSGLIAQVGRMADYQLDQGSDRICRSPAIRRLMGARLGCPPEAGSAGK
;
A
#
# COMPACT_ATOMS: atom_id res chain seq x y z
N ALA A 1 6.97 16.43 8.05
CA ALA A 1 7.95 15.47 8.61
C ALA A 1 7.70 14.04 8.13
N ALA A 2 6.54 13.43 8.39
CA ALA A 2 6.28 12.02 8.06
C ALA A 2 6.54 11.62 6.59
N LEU A 3 6.02 12.37 5.61
CA LEU A 3 6.27 12.06 4.18
C LEU A 3 7.76 12.10 3.80
N ALA A 4 8.55 13.00 4.39
CA ALA A 4 9.98 13.09 4.10
C ALA A 4 10.73 11.84 4.58
N VAL A 5 10.36 11.32 5.76
CA VAL A 5 10.90 10.07 6.30
C VAL A 5 10.52 8.87 5.43
N LEU A 6 9.25 8.80 5.01
CA LEU A 6 8.75 7.71 4.16
C LEU A 6 9.42 7.69 2.77
N LYS A 7 9.73 8.87 2.23
CA LYS A 7 10.50 9.02 0.98
C LYS A 7 11.97 8.65 1.16
N SER A 8 12.61 9.07 2.25
CA SER A 8 14.02 8.75 2.49
C SER A 8 14.28 7.26 2.69
N ASP A 9 13.29 6.53 3.20
CA ASP A 9 13.35 5.07 3.40
C ASP A 9 12.99 4.28 2.12
N GLY A 10 12.64 4.95 1.02
CA GLY A 10 12.24 4.33 -0.25
C GLY A 10 10.91 3.57 -0.20
N LEU A 11 10.20 3.61 0.93
CA LEU A 11 8.93 2.91 1.13
C LEU A 11 7.86 3.39 0.14
N VAL A 12 7.84 4.70 -0.11
CA VAL A 12 6.90 5.36 -1.03
C VAL A 12 7.08 4.84 -2.45
N GLU A 13 8.33 4.72 -2.91
CA GLU A 13 8.70 4.25 -4.23
C GLU A 13 8.44 2.75 -4.40
N ASP A 14 8.78 1.91 -3.39
CA ASP A 14 8.47 0.48 -3.40
C ASP A 14 6.95 0.24 -3.43
N MET A 15 6.19 0.95 -2.60
CA MET A 15 4.72 0.86 -2.59
C MET A 15 4.12 1.31 -3.92
N ALA A 16 4.60 2.42 -4.51
CA ALA A 16 4.17 2.87 -5.83
C ALA A 16 4.43 1.81 -6.90
N GLY A 17 5.63 1.21 -6.91
CA GLY A 17 5.98 0.15 -7.87
C GLY A 17 5.09 -1.08 -7.74
N ARG A 18 4.86 -1.56 -6.51
CA ARG A 18 3.99 -2.71 -6.25
C ARG A 18 2.53 -2.44 -6.59
N LEU A 19 2.01 -1.26 -6.27
CA LEU A 19 0.65 -0.87 -6.61
C LEU A 19 0.46 -0.74 -8.13
N SER A 20 1.47 -0.22 -8.82
CA SER A 20 1.47 -0.13 -10.28
C SER A 20 1.42 -1.52 -10.93
N GLY A 21 2.18 -2.49 -10.39
CA GLY A 21 2.21 -3.87 -10.90
C GLY A 21 1.01 -4.74 -10.52
N LEU A 22 0.14 -4.30 -9.61
CA LEU A 22 -1.04 -5.08 -9.19
C LEU A 22 -2.25 -4.90 -10.08
N LEU A 23 -2.28 -3.82 -10.84
CA LEU A 23 -3.44 -3.39 -11.60
C LEU A 23 -3.02 -3.29 -13.06
N ASP A 24 -3.69 -4.04 -13.93
CA ASP A 24 -3.50 -3.97 -15.39
C ASP A 24 -4.17 -2.70 -15.92
N TRP A 25 -3.47 -1.58 -15.77
CA TRP A 25 -3.99 -0.28 -16.20
C TRP A 25 -4.09 -0.21 -17.73
N PRO A 26 -5.20 0.30 -18.29
CA PRO A 26 -5.35 0.45 -19.74
C PRO A 26 -4.38 1.49 -20.35
N HIS A 27 -3.83 2.36 -19.51
CA HIS A 27 -2.79 3.34 -19.84
C HIS A 27 -1.89 3.55 -18.63
N PRO A 28 -0.66 4.09 -18.79
CA PRO A 28 0.23 4.37 -17.66
C PRO A 28 -0.46 5.28 -16.63
N ILE A 29 -0.49 4.84 -15.37
CA ILE A 29 -0.99 5.64 -14.24
C ILE A 29 0.15 5.91 -13.26
N GLY A 30 0.36 7.20 -12.96
CA GLY A 30 1.35 7.62 -11.97
C GLY A 30 0.79 7.49 -10.55
N ILE A 31 1.54 6.84 -9.64
CA ILE A 31 1.17 6.76 -8.22
C ILE A 31 2.07 7.71 -7.44
N ASN A 32 1.46 8.71 -6.80
CA ASN A 32 2.16 9.81 -6.17
C ASN A 32 1.75 9.93 -4.70
N PHE A 33 2.75 10.05 -3.82
CA PHE A 33 2.51 10.26 -2.40
C PHE A 33 2.69 11.72 -2.03
N VAL A 34 1.66 12.30 -1.43
CA VAL A 34 1.55 13.74 -1.16
C VAL A 34 1.22 14.00 0.31
N ASN A 35 1.61 15.19 0.77
CA ASN A 35 1.28 15.64 2.11
C ASN A 35 -0.05 16.41 2.06
N CYS A 36 -1.12 15.80 2.56
CA CYS A 36 -2.47 16.38 2.57
C CYS A 36 -2.83 17.04 3.90
N GLY A 37 -1.85 17.49 4.68
CA GLY A 37 -2.13 18.20 5.95
C GLY A 37 -2.86 17.35 6.99
N GLY A 38 -2.69 16.02 6.96
CA GLY A 38 -3.37 15.08 7.87
C GLY A 38 -4.53 14.30 7.23
N GLY A 39 -4.93 14.64 6.01
CA GLY A 39 -5.89 13.85 5.23
C GLY A 39 -5.48 12.39 5.09
N THR A 40 -6.48 11.51 5.06
CA THR A 40 -6.31 10.06 4.97
C THR A 40 -6.99 9.50 3.71
N GLU A 41 -7.30 10.36 2.74
CA GLU A 41 -7.85 9.96 1.46
C GLU A 41 -6.78 9.61 0.40
N ALA A 42 -7.25 8.96 -0.66
CA ALA A 42 -6.56 8.87 -1.94
C ALA A 42 -7.54 9.26 -3.04
N TYR A 43 -7.06 9.91 -4.10
CA TYR A 43 -7.90 10.36 -5.21
C TYR A 43 -7.22 10.18 -6.55
N PHE A 44 -8.04 10.07 -7.60
CA PHE A 44 -7.57 10.05 -8.99
C PHE A 44 -7.69 11.43 -9.61
N ASN A 45 -6.64 11.87 -10.30
CA ASN A 45 -6.65 13.07 -11.12
C ASN A 45 -6.56 12.69 -12.60
N GLU A 46 -7.69 12.81 -13.28
CA GLU A 46 -7.83 12.43 -14.70
C GLU A 46 -6.90 13.25 -15.61
N ARG A 47 -6.68 14.54 -15.29
CA ARG A 47 -5.89 15.45 -16.14
C ARG A 47 -4.44 15.02 -16.30
N VAL A 48 -3.89 14.38 -15.27
CA VAL A 48 -2.50 13.89 -15.25
C VAL A 48 -2.43 12.37 -15.17
N SER A 49 -3.58 11.68 -15.30
CA SER A 49 -3.70 10.22 -15.17
C SER A 49 -2.92 9.69 -13.96
N GLY A 50 -3.19 10.25 -12.78
CA GLY A 50 -2.42 9.98 -11.57
C GLY A 50 -3.27 9.71 -10.34
N ILE A 51 -2.88 8.71 -9.56
CA ILE A 51 -3.42 8.44 -8.22
C ILE A 51 -2.55 9.17 -7.21
N PHE A 52 -3.18 9.99 -6.38
CA PHE A 52 -2.53 10.75 -5.32
C PHE A 52 -2.96 10.18 -3.98
N ILE A 53 -1.98 9.69 -3.23
CA ILE A 53 -2.19 9.03 -1.94
C ILE A 53 -1.66 9.96 -0.84
N CYS A 54 -2.54 10.36 0.07
CA CYS A 54 -2.14 11.16 1.21
C CYS A 54 -1.27 10.33 2.17
N SER A 55 -0.14 10.89 2.63
CA SER A 55 0.76 10.19 3.55
C SER A 55 0.10 9.78 4.88
N GLY A 56 -0.96 10.50 5.28
CA GLY A 56 -1.76 10.15 6.46
C GLY A 56 -2.48 8.81 6.31
N LEU A 57 -2.89 8.45 5.09
CA LEU A 57 -3.51 7.16 4.81
C LEU A 57 -2.54 6.00 5.07
N ILE A 58 -1.28 6.10 4.64
CA ILE A 58 -0.26 5.07 4.91
C ILE A 58 -0.11 4.87 6.42
N ALA A 59 0.02 5.96 7.17
CA ALA A 59 0.18 5.90 8.61
C ALA A 59 -1.05 5.27 9.30
N GLN A 60 -2.25 5.56 8.82
CA GLN A 60 -3.48 4.94 9.33
C GLN A 60 -3.55 3.45 9.01
N VAL A 61 -3.24 3.06 7.77
CA VAL A 61 -3.21 1.65 7.35
C VAL A 61 -2.18 0.88 8.17
N GLY A 62 -0.99 1.44 8.40
CA GLY A 62 0.03 0.86 9.26
C GLY A 62 -0.49 0.59 10.67
N ARG A 63 -1.08 1.61 11.33
CA ARG A 63 -1.67 1.44 12.66
C ARG A 63 -2.78 0.39 12.71
N MET A 64 -3.63 0.33 11.69
CA MET A 64 -4.69 -0.68 11.62
C MET A 64 -4.14 -2.09 11.43
N ALA A 65 -3.05 -2.22 10.66
CA ALA A 65 -2.36 -3.48 10.45
C ALA A 65 -1.72 -3.96 11.76
N ASP A 66 -0.97 -3.09 12.43
CA ASP A 66 -0.34 -3.38 13.73
C ASP A 66 -1.40 -3.80 14.75
N TYR A 67 -2.51 -3.06 14.86
CA TYR A 67 -3.61 -3.41 15.74
C TYR A 67 -4.20 -4.81 15.44
N GLN A 68 -4.40 -5.15 14.17
CA GLN A 68 -4.92 -6.48 13.83
C GLN A 68 -3.93 -7.61 14.12
N LEU A 69 -2.63 -7.36 13.93
CA LEU A 69 -1.58 -8.31 14.27
C LEU A 69 -1.52 -8.54 15.79
N ASP A 70 -1.60 -7.47 16.59
CA ASP A 70 -1.62 -7.54 18.06
C ASP A 70 -2.86 -8.31 18.58
N GLN A 71 -3.98 -8.25 17.86
CA GLN A 71 -5.19 -9.01 18.18
C GLN A 71 -5.14 -10.47 17.68
N GLY A 72 -4.05 -10.90 17.04
CA GLY A 72 -3.94 -12.24 16.44
C GLY A 72 -4.90 -12.48 15.27
N SER A 73 -5.39 -11.41 14.64
CA SER A 73 -6.36 -11.48 13.54
C SER A 73 -5.65 -11.75 12.21
N ASP A 74 -6.01 -12.86 11.55
CA ASP A 74 -5.54 -13.21 10.20
C ASP A 74 -6.30 -12.45 9.09
N ARG A 75 -7.28 -11.62 9.46
CA ARG A 75 -8.20 -11.00 8.50
C ARG A 75 -7.48 -10.10 7.49
N ILE A 76 -6.38 -9.47 7.88
CA ILE A 76 -5.57 -8.68 6.95
C ILE A 76 -4.90 -9.55 5.88
N CYS A 77 -4.53 -10.78 6.22
CA CYS A 77 -3.95 -11.76 5.31
C CYS A 77 -4.98 -12.40 4.36
N ARG A 78 -6.27 -12.28 4.65
CA ARG A 78 -7.35 -12.73 3.76
C ARG A 78 -7.60 -11.79 2.59
N SER A 79 -7.10 -10.56 2.62
CA SER A 79 -7.18 -9.64 1.49
C SER A 79 -6.08 -9.96 0.47
N PRO A 80 -6.40 -10.40 -0.76
CA PRO A 80 -5.40 -10.77 -1.75
C PRO A 80 -4.50 -9.60 -2.13
N ALA A 81 -5.07 -8.39 -2.23
CA ALA A 81 -4.33 -7.17 -2.53
C ALA A 81 -3.33 -6.84 -1.42
N ILE A 82 -3.75 -6.87 -0.15
CA ILE A 82 -2.85 -6.60 0.98
C ILE A 82 -1.79 -7.69 1.12
N ARG A 83 -2.16 -8.95 0.90
CA ARG A 83 -1.21 -10.07 0.93
C ARG A 83 -0.12 -9.94 -0.13
N ARG A 84 -0.48 -9.54 -1.36
CA ARG A 84 0.51 -9.29 -2.42
C ARG A 84 1.38 -8.07 -2.14
N LEU A 85 0.80 -6.99 -1.60
CA LEU A 85 1.53 -5.76 -1.28
C LEU A 85 2.47 -5.93 -0.08
N MET A 86 1.95 -6.48 1.01
CA MET A 86 2.53 -6.41 2.35
C MET A 86 2.59 -7.76 3.07
N GLY A 87 2.12 -8.85 2.47
CA GLY A 87 1.96 -10.15 3.16
C GLY A 87 3.23 -10.66 3.83
N ALA A 88 4.39 -10.54 3.16
CA ALA A 88 5.68 -10.92 3.74
C ALA A 88 6.03 -10.08 4.99
N ARG A 89 5.74 -8.78 4.96
CA ARG A 89 6.01 -7.86 6.08
C ARG A 89 5.05 -8.06 7.24
N LEU A 90 3.82 -8.46 6.94
CA LEU A 90 2.77 -8.77 7.93
C LEU A 90 2.87 -10.20 8.49
N GLY A 91 3.85 -11.00 8.06
CA GLY A 91 3.97 -12.40 8.48
C GLY A 91 2.82 -13.29 7.97
N CYS A 92 2.11 -12.87 6.92
CA CYS A 92 1.05 -13.67 6.35
C CYS A 92 1.64 -14.98 5.78
N PRO A 93 0.97 -16.13 6.00
CA PRO A 93 1.42 -17.38 5.42
C PRO A 93 1.52 -17.24 3.88
N PRO A 94 2.41 -17.99 3.20
CA PRO A 94 2.44 -18.03 1.75
C PRO A 94 1.08 -18.48 1.21
N GLU A 95 0.66 -17.97 0.04
CA GLU A 95 -0.58 -18.41 -0.60
C GLU A 95 -0.52 -19.93 -0.78
N ALA A 96 -1.51 -20.65 -0.24
CA ALA A 96 -1.68 -22.06 -0.50
C ALA A 96 -2.04 -22.21 -1.99
N GLY A 97 -1.01 -22.26 -2.84
CA GLY A 97 -1.16 -22.21 -4.29
C GLY A 97 0.10 -21.81 -5.07
N SER A 98 1.15 -21.27 -4.42
CA SER A 98 2.43 -20.96 -5.10
C SER A 98 3.53 -22.00 -4.87
N ALA A 99 3.19 -23.19 -4.37
CA ALA A 99 4.02 -24.38 -4.51
C ALA A 99 3.64 -25.10 -5.81
N GLY A 100 4.23 -24.67 -6.93
CA GLY A 100 4.15 -25.42 -8.18
C GLY A 100 4.12 -24.55 -9.44
N LYS A 101 5.30 -24.16 -9.92
CA LYS A 101 5.81 -24.66 -11.20
C LYS A 101 7.31 -24.43 -11.30
#